data_AF-A0A7V2WNB2-F1
#
_entry.id   AF-A0A7V2WNB2-F1
#
_cell.length_a   1.000
_cell.length_b   1.000
_cell.length_c   1.000
_cell.angle_alpha   90.00
_cell.angle_beta   90.00
_cell.angle_gamma   90.00
#
_symmetry.space_group_name_H-M   'P 1'
#
loop_
_entity.id
_entity.type
_entity.pdbx_description
1 polymer ?
#
loop_
_entity_poly.entity_id
_entity_poly.type
_entity_poly.pdbx_seq_one_letter_code
_entity_poly.pdbx_strand_id
1 'polypeptide(L)'
;MPEKSIIEEKCAPYGFKALGVFTIEAEDKVPVKGGVSAVLIGNYGGEMFDRYASERDPLTQTMDEWTQQVIDPLAKELNATALYPFSKPALPFQKWARRAKAGRQSPLGLNIHPVYGMWHGYRAFLIFDRQVTLDVPPGDEHPCFGCEDT
;
A
#
# COMPACT_ATOMS: atom_id res chain seq x y z
N MET A 1 6.32 -22.12 0.69
CA MET A 1 6.60 -21.01 -0.25
C MET A 1 6.83 -19.76 0.57
N PRO A 2 7.78 -18.88 0.23
CA PRO A 2 8.03 -17.66 1.01
C PRO A 2 6.79 -16.75 0.97
N GLU A 3 6.45 -16.12 2.10
CA GLU A 3 5.27 -15.26 2.25
C GLU A 3 5.21 -14.08 1.26
N LYS A 4 6.35 -13.69 0.68
CA LYS A 4 6.43 -12.73 -0.42
C LYS A 4 5.50 -13.11 -1.58
N SER A 5 5.63 -14.33 -2.09
CA SER A 5 4.97 -14.68 -3.36
C SER A 5 3.46 -14.80 -3.19
N ILE A 6 2.98 -15.25 -2.02
CA ILE A 6 1.54 -15.46 -1.82
C ILE A 6 0.75 -14.13 -1.78
N ILE A 7 1.30 -13.06 -1.19
CA ILE A 7 0.62 -11.76 -1.14
C ILE A 7 0.56 -11.16 -2.55
N GLU A 8 1.69 -11.16 -3.26
CA GLU A 8 1.78 -10.64 -4.62
C GLU A 8 0.88 -11.45 -5.58
N GLU A 9 0.92 -12.78 -5.53
CA GLU A 9 0.09 -13.68 -6.35
C GLU A 9 -1.40 -13.45 -6.13
N LYS A 10 -1.82 -13.19 -4.89
CA LYS A 10 -3.23 -12.97 -4.56
C LYS A 10 -3.73 -11.58 -4.94
N CYS A 11 -2.88 -10.56 -4.85
CA CYS A 11 -3.23 -9.19 -5.20
C CYS A 11 -3.17 -8.92 -6.71
N ALA A 12 -2.25 -9.57 -7.44
CA ALA A 12 -1.99 -9.31 -8.84
C ALA A 12 -3.22 -9.44 -9.78
N PRO A 13 -4.12 -10.42 -9.63
CA PRO A 13 -5.32 -10.55 -10.46
C PRO A 13 -6.26 -9.34 -10.40
N TYR A 14 -6.13 -8.51 -9.38
CA TYR A 14 -6.94 -7.31 -9.16
C TYR A 14 -6.19 -6.02 -9.52
N GLY A 15 -4.99 -6.12 -10.08
CA GLY A 15 -4.12 -4.97 -10.39
C GLY A 15 -3.47 -4.32 -9.16
N PHE A 16 -3.58 -4.96 -7.98
CA PHE A 16 -2.91 -4.50 -6.77
C PHE A 16 -1.52 -5.10 -6.63
N LYS A 17 -0.63 -4.36 -5.95
CA LYS A 17 0.78 -4.70 -5.74
C LYS A 17 1.15 -4.44 -4.29
N ALA A 18 2.05 -5.26 -3.75
CA ALA A 18 2.68 -5.00 -2.46
C ALA A 18 3.80 -3.96 -2.68
N LEU A 19 3.64 -2.76 -2.14
CA LEU A 19 4.55 -1.63 -2.37
C LEU A 19 5.64 -1.50 -1.29
N GLY A 20 5.47 -2.16 -0.14
CA GLY A 20 6.31 -1.95 1.02
C GLY A 20 5.86 -2.78 2.22
N VAL A 21 6.77 -3.02 3.15
CA VAL A 21 6.47 -3.61 4.46
C VAL A 21 7.30 -2.94 5.55
N PHE A 22 6.74 -2.82 6.74
CA PHE A 22 7.50 -2.51 7.95
C PHE A 22 7.04 -3.36 9.14
N THR A 23 7.98 -3.62 10.05
CA THR A 23 7.66 -4.17 11.37
C THR A 23 7.08 -3.07 12.25
N ILE A 24 5.91 -3.34 12.83
CA ILE A 24 5.14 -2.38 13.62
C ILE A 24 5.85 -2.15 14.95
N GLU A 25 6.10 -0.89 15.26
CA GLU A 25 6.60 -0.43 16.56
C GLU A 25 5.48 0.30 17.33
N ALA A 26 5.67 0.51 18.64
CA ALA A 26 4.66 1.16 19.48
C ALA A 26 4.34 2.59 19.01
N GLU A 27 5.33 3.28 18.47
CA GLU A 27 5.29 4.65 17.97
C GLU A 27 4.46 4.79 16.68
N ASP A 28 4.23 3.69 15.97
CA ASP A 28 3.43 3.67 14.74
C ASP A 28 1.93 3.82 15.04
N LYS A 29 1.50 3.52 16.28
CA LYS A 29 0.10 3.65 16.75
C LYS A 29 -0.92 2.95 15.84
N VAL A 30 -0.55 1.78 15.30
CA VAL A 30 -1.44 0.96 14.47
C VAL A 30 -2.62 0.48 15.33
N PRO A 31 -3.89 0.74 14.95
CA PRO A 31 -5.07 0.42 15.76
C PRO A 31 -5.48 -1.06 15.65
N VAL A 32 -4.50 -1.97 15.58
CA VAL A 32 -4.73 -3.43 15.47
C VAL A 32 -3.91 -4.11 16.57
N LYS A 33 -4.61 -4.71 17.52
CA LYS A 33 -3.98 -5.40 18.64
C LYS A 33 -3.19 -6.61 18.14
N GLY A 34 -1.93 -6.73 18.56
CA GLY A 34 -1.06 -7.85 18.18
C GLY A 34 -0.48 -7.75 16.77
N GLY A 35 -0.65 -6.63 16.06
CA GLY A 35 0.00 -6.41 14.77
C GLY A 35 1.53 -6.42 14.90
N VAL A 36 2.18 -7.23 14.07
CA VAL A 36 3.64 -7.38 13.98
C VAL A 36 4.18 -6.77 12.68
N SER A 37 3.50 -6.98 11.55
CA SER A 37 3.94 -6.45 10.25
C SER A 37 2.79 -5.74 9.53
N ALA A 38 3.12 -4.65 8.86
CA ALA A 38 2.20 -3.87 8.05
C ALA A 38 2.68 -3.86 6.59
N VAL A 39 1.90 -4.48 5.69
CA VAL A 39 2.18 -4.51 4.25
C VAL A 39 1.33 -3.46 3.55
N LEU A 40 1.97 -2.57 2.82
CA LEU A 40 1.31 -1.56 2.02
C LEU A 40 0.85 -2.17 0.70
N ILE A 41 -0.47 -2.15 0.47
CA ILE A 41 -1.08 -2.51 -0.80
C ILE A 41 -1.44 -1.24 -1.56
N GLY A 42 -1.08 -1.22 -2.83
CA GLY A 42 -1.40 -0.12 -3.73
C GLY A 42 -1.45 -0.55 -5.18
N ASN A 43 -1.42 0.42 -6.07
CA ASN A 43 -1.33 0.20 -7.50
C ASN A 43 -0.25 1.10 -8.11
N TYR A 44 0.37 0.64 -9.18
CA TYR A 44 1.07 1.44 -10.18
C TYR A 44 0.62 0.93 -11.56
N GLY A 45 0.73 1.77 -12.59
CA GLY A 45 0.19 1.45 -13.91
C GLY A 45 -1.35 1.40 -13.96
N GLY A 46 -1.88 0.92 -15.09
CA GLY A 46 -3.31 0.96 -15.43
C GLY A 46 -4.16 -0.23 -14.96
N GLU A 47 -3.54 -1.38 -14.66
CA GLU A 47 -4.25 -2.66 -14.44
C GLU A 47 -5.39 -2.56 -13.41
N MET A 48 -5.16 -1.89 -12.27
CA MET A 48 -6.20 -1.71 -11.26
C MET A 48 -7.37 -0.87 -11.78
N PHE A 49 -7.07 0.21 -12.53
CA PHE A 49 -8.11 1.07 -13.08
C PHE A 49 -8.92 0.35 -14.15
N ASP A 50 -8.31 -0.50 -14.97
CA ASP A 50 -9.01 -1.32 -15.95
C ASP A 50 -9.99 -2.28 -15.26
N ARG A 51 -9.54 -2.94 -14.18
CA ARG A 51 -10.39 -3.82 -13.36
C ARG A 51 -11.53 -3.04 -12.71
N TYR A 52 -11.22 -1.96 -12.01
CA TYR A 52 -12.20 -1.07 -11.38
C TYR A 52 -13.26 -0.61 -12.39
N ALA A 53 -12.85 -0.15 -13.58
CA ALA A 53 -13.77 0.31 -14.61
C ALA A 53 -14.67 -0.81 -15.15
N SER A 54 -14.16 -2.04 -15.23
CA SER A 54 -14.91 -3.21 -15.75
C SER A 54 -15.86 -3.84 -14.74
N GLU A 55 -15.58 -3.71 -13.44
CA GLU A 55 -16.32 -4.43 -12.39
C GLU A 55 -17.34 -3.56 -11.65
N ARG A 56 -17.08 -2.25 -11.58
CA ARG A 56 -17.95 -1.35 -10.81
C ARG A 56 -19.28 -1.10 -11.48
N ASP A 57 -20.30 -0.83 -10.68
CA ASP A 57 -21.46 -0.06 -11.15
C ASP A 57 -21.00 1.41 -11.34
N PRO A 58 -21.04 1.94 -12.58
CA PRO A 58 -20.52 3.27 -12.84
C PRO A 58 -21.30 4.40 -12.16
N LEU A 59 -22.55 4.14 -11.77
CA LEU A 59 -23.47 5.14 -11.22
C LEU A 59 -23.49 5.19 -9.70
N THR A 60 -23.16 4.08 -9.04
CA THR A 60 -23.39 3.95 -7.59
C THR A 60 -22.13 3.59 -6.81
N GLN A 61 -21.15 2.92 -7.43
CA GLN A 61 -20.01 2.37 -6.71
C GLN A 61 -18.77 3.28 -6.81
N THR A 62 -18.31 3.71 -5.66
CA THR A 62 -17.05 4.45 -5.49
C THR A 62 -15.85 3.52 -5.58
N MET A 63 -14.67 4.09 -5.84
CA MET A 63 -13.41 3.33 -5.85
C MET A 63 -13.05 2.79 -4.46
N ASP A 64 -13.42 3.51 -3.40
CA ASP A 64 -13.19 3.07 -2.03
C ASP A 64 -14.02 1.82 -1.72
N GLU A 65 -15.31 1.82 -2.06
CA GLU A 65 -16.18 0.65 -1.90
C GLU A 65 -15.70 -0.55 -2.71
N TRP A 66 -15.32 -0.35 -3.98
CA TRP A 66 -14.75 -1.41 -4.81
C TRP A 66 -13.43 -1.94 -4.21
N THR A 67 -12.57 -1.04 -3.71
CA THR A 67 -11.32 -1.42 -3.05
C THR A 67 -11.58 -2.30 -1.83
N GLN A 68 -12.56 -1.96 -0.98
CA GLN A 68 -12.92 -2.79 0.17
C GLN A 68 -13.47 -4.15 -0.26
N GLN A 69 -14.35 -4.20 -1.25
CA GLN A 69 -14.92 -5.44 -1.76
C GLN A 69 -13.86 -6.42 -2.28
N VAL A 70 -12.76 -5.92 -2.84
CA VAL A 70 -11.63 -6.74 -3.29
C VAL A 70 -10.67 -7.07 -2.14
N ILE A 71 -10.30 -6.09 -1.31
CA ILE A 71 -9.26 -6.26 -0.29
C ILE A 71 -9.74 -7.04 0.93
N ASP A 72 -10.99 -6.88 1.36
CA ASP A 72 -11.48 -7.56 2.58
C ASP A 72 -11.45 -9.10 2.46
N PRO A 73 -11.90 -9.73 1.35
CA PRO A 73 -11.73 -11.17 1.15
C PRO A 73 -10.27 -11.61 1.13
N LEU A 74 -9.39 -10.84 0.50
CA LEU A 74 -7.95 -11.11 0.45
C LEU A 74 -7.32 -11.04 1.84
N ALA A 75 -7.66 -10.03 2.63
CA ALA A 75 -7.20 -9.86 3.99
C ALA A 75 -7.63 -11.06 4.86
N LYS A 76 -8.90 -11.48 4.73
CA LYS A 76 -9.41 -12.67 5.43
C LYS A 76 -8.65 -13.93 5.04
N GLU A 77 -8.42 -14.16 3.75
CA GLU A 77 -7.68 -15.33 3.27
C GLU A 77 -6.22 -15.34 3.75
N LEU A 78 -5.60 -14.17 3.82
CA LEU A 78 -4.22 -13.99 4.28
C LEU A 78 -4.06 -13.98 5.82
N ASN A 79 -5.16 -14.07 6.57
CA ASN A 79 -5.22 -13.86 8.01
C ASN A 79 -4.59 -12.52 8.42
N ALA A 80 -5.10 -11.45 7.80
CA ALA A 80 -4.68 -10.07 8.05
C ALA A 80 -5.89 -9.18 8.35
N THR A 81 -5.64 -8.05 9.01
CA THR A 81 -6.62 -6.96 9.16
C THR A 81 -6.35 -5.87 8.13
N ALA A 82 -7.34 -5.51 7.33
CA ALA A 82 -7.21 -4.40 6.38
C ALA A 82 -7.47 -3.05 7.07
N LEU A 83 -6.60 -2.07 6.81
CA LEU A 83 -6.77 -0.66 7.15
C LEU A 83 -6.78 0.16 5.86
N TYR A 84 -7.55 1.24 5.80
CA TYR A 84 -7.78 2.01 4.59
C TYR A 84 -7.42 3.49 4.75
N PRO A 85 -6.95 4.17 3.69
CA PRO A 85 -6.59 5.60 3.75
C PRO A 85 -7.81 6.51 3.97
N PHE A 86 -9.00 6.03 3.62
CA PHE A 86 -10.29 6.71 3.80
C PHE A 86 -11.02 6.33 5.10
N SER A 87 -10.39 5.53 5.98
CA SER A 87 -10.96 5.22 7.29
C SER A 87 -11.13 6.47 8.16
N LYS A 88 -12.12 6.44 9.05
CA LYS A 88 -12.37 7.49 10.06
C LYS A 88 -12.19 6.89 11.45
N PRO A 89 -11.35 7.47 12.33
CA PRO A 89 -10.50 8.65 12.12
C PRO A 89 -9.40 8.38 11.08
N ALA A 90 -8.90 9.46 10.46
CA ALA A 90 -7.86 9.37 9.44
C ALA A 90 -6.57 8.77 10.02
N LEU A 91 -6.04 7.76 9.32
CA LEU A 91 -4.80 7.08 9.69
C LEU A 91 -3.60 7.78 9.03
N PRO A 92 -2.40 7.76 9.63
CA PRO A 92 -1.22 8.44 9.11
C PRO A 92 -0.57 7.66 7.94
N PHE A 93 -1.34 7.34 6.91
CA PHE A 93 -0.98 6.45 5.81
C PHE A 93 0.33 6.82 5.12
N GLN A 94 0.57 8.12 4.89
CA GLN A 94 1.83 8.58 4.30
C GLN A 94 3.04 8.35 5.22
N LYS A 95 2.88 8.47 6.54
CA LYS A 95 3.94 8.18 7.51
C LYS A 95 4.27 6.68 7.49
N TRP A 96 3.25 5.83 7.50
CA TRP A 96 3.42 4.39 7.41
C TRP A 96 3.99 3.95 6.06
N ALA A 97 3.61 4.59 4.95
CA ALA A 97 4.21 4.31 3.65
C ALA A 97 5.72 4.62 3.62
N ARG A 98 6.16 5.69 4.29
CA ARG A 98 7.60 5.98 4.46
C ARG A 98 8.30 4.93 5.33
N ARG A 99 7.67 4.46 6.41
CA ARG A 99 8.19 3.32 7.22
C ARG A 99 8.36 2.07 6.36
N ALA A 100 7.40 1.82 5.47
CA ALA A 100 7.42 0.74 4.49
C ALA A 100 8.44 0.94 3.35
N LYS A 101 9.20 2.04 3.36
CA LYS A 101 10.12 2.49 2.29
C LYS A 101 9.45 2.71 0.92
N ALA A 102 8.13 2.83 0.89
CA ALA A 102 7.33 3.00 -0.31
C ALA A 102 7.18 4.47 -0.73
N GLY A 103 8.27 5.22 -0.64
CA GLY A 103 8.36 6.62 -1.02
C GLY A 103 9.10 7.50 0.00
N ARG A 104 9.55 8.66 -0.45
CA ARG A 104 10.19 9.68 0.39
C ARG A 104 9.53 11.04 0.16
N GLN A 105 9.60 11.90 1.17
CA GLN A 105 9.01 13.23 1.11
C GLN A 105 9.94 14.17 0.32
N SER A 106 9.40 14.77 -0.73
CA SER A 106 10.02 15.89 -1.44
C SER A 106 10.02 17.17 -0.59
N PRO A 107 10.83 18.19 -0.94
CA PRO A 107 10.78 19.50 -0.28
C PRO A 107 9.38 20.13 -0.28
N LEU A 108 8.55 19.83 -1.29
CA LEU A 108 7.16 20.28 -1.41
C LEU A 108 6.15 19.43 -0.61
N GLY A 109 6.62 18.43 0.13
CA GLY A 109 5.80 17.56 0.97
C GLY A 109 5.13 16.39 0.25
N LEU A 110 5.29 16.26 -1.07
CA LEU A 110 4.77 15.12 -1.84
C LEU A 110 5.62 13.87 -1.58
N ASN A 111 4.97 12.71 -1.40
CA ASN A 111 5.67 11.44 -1.23
C ASN A 111 5.90 10.78 -2.60
N ILE A 112 7.15 10.68 -3.03
CA ILE A 112 7.54 10.19 -4.36
C ILE A 112 8.09 8.76 -4.21
N HIS A 113 7.51 7.79 -4.92
CA HIS A 113 8.02 6.42 -4.96
C HIS A 113 9.33 6.36 -5.75
N PRO A 114 10.37 5.66 -5.28
CA PRO A 114 11.68 5.65 -5.94
C PRO A 114 11.63 5.11 -7.38
N VAL A 115 10.81 4.08 -7.63
CA VAL A 115 10.69 3.45 -8.97
C VAL A 115 9.59 4.08 -9.83
N TYR A 116 8.45 4.47 -9.25
CA TYR A 116 7.24 4.82 -10.00
C TYR A 116 6.94 6.33 -9.96
N GLY A 117 7.78 7.13 -9.31
CA GLY A 117 7.56 8.56 -9.13
C GLY A 117 6.23 8.83 -8.42
N MET A 118 5.38 9.66 -9.03
CA MET A 118 4.03 9.99 -8.55
C MET A 118 2.94 9.07 -9.11
N TRP A 119 3.28 8.12 -9.99
CA TRP A 119 2.33 7.26 -10.71
C TRP A 119 1.96 6.01 -9.91
N HIS A 120 1.58 6.20 -8.64
CA HIS A 120 1.09 5.14 -7.77
C HIS A 120 0.00 5.64 -6.82
N GLY A 121 -0.80 4.72 -6.29
CA GLY A 121 -1.82 5.00 -5.27
C GLY A 121 -1.72 4.02 -4.10
N TYR A 122 -1.84 4.52 -2.88
CA TYR A 122 -1.99 3.68 -1.69
C TYR A 122 -3.45 3.30 -1.50
N ARG A 123 -3.72 2.02 -1.26
CA ARG A 123 -5.08 1.47 -1.26
C ARG A 123 -5.45 0.83 0.06
N ALA A 124 -4.52 0.11 0.68
CA ALA A 124 -4.73 -0.48 2.00
C ALA A 124 -3.40 -0.76 2.70
N PHE A 125 -3.46 -0.95 4.02
CA PHE A 125 -2.45 -1.70 4.76
C PHE A 125 -3.06 -3.03 5.19
N LEU A 126 -2.35 -4.13 4.95
CA LEU A 126 -2.65 -5.43 5.54
C LEU A 126 -1.79 -5.61 6.78
N ILE A 127 -2.44 -5.74 7.93
CA ILE A 127 -1.80 -5.91 9.23
C ILE A 127 -1.80 -7.38 9.62
N PHE A 128 -0.61 -7.93 9.80
CA PHE A 128 -0.37 -9.32 10.15
C PHE A 128 0.06 -9.42 11.61
N ASP A 129 -0.39 -10.47 12.29
CA ASP A 129 0.01 -10.85 13.65
C ASP A 129 1.35 -11.60 13.72
N ARG A 130 2.04 -11.69 12.59
CA ARG A 130 3.31 -12.38 12.39
C ARG A 130 4.26 -11.52 11.57
N GLN A 131 5.54 -11.90 11.59
CA GLN A 131 6.55 -11.23 10.79
C GLN A 131 6.37 -11.57 9.31
N VAL A 132 6.22 -10.55 8.47
CA VAL A 132 6.20 -10.67 7.00
C VAL A 132 7.46 -10.03 6.44
N THR A 133 8.01 -10.62 5.37
CA THR A 133 9.12 -10.04 4.62
C THR A 133 8.73 -9.90 3.15
N LEU A 134 9.06 -8.75 2.58
CA LEU A 134 8.93 -8.48 1.15
C LEU A 134 10.29 -8.11 0.61
N ASP A 135 10.59 -8.59 -0.59
CA ASP A 135 11.75 -8.17 -1.34
C ASP A 135 11.29 -7.06 -2.28
N VAL A 136 11.18 -5.86 -1.70
CA VAL A 136 10.89 -4.63 -2.41
C VAL A 136 12.22 -4.09 -2.92
N PRO A 137 12.33 -3.75 -4.22
CA PRO A 137 13.57 -3.21 -4.77
C PRO A 137 14.06 -2.05 -3.88
N PRO A 138 15.36 -2.02 -3.53
CA PRO A 138 15.91 -0.87 -2.84
C PRO A 138 15.62 0.36 -3.69
N GLY A 139 14.98 1.37 -3.09
CA GLY A 139 14.78 2.63 -3.77
C GLY A 139 16.14 3.29 -4.00
N ASP A 140 16.45 3.62 -5.25
CA ASP A 140 17.61 4.42 -5.64
C ASP A 140 17.62 5.79 -4.94
N GLU A 141 18.69 6.56 -5.13
CA GLU A 141 18.76 7.95 -4.67
C GLU A 141 17.53 8.74 -5.14
N HIS A 142 16.92 9.46 -4.20
CA HIS A 142 15.66 10.14 -4.45
C HIS A 142 15.81 11.18 -5.57
N PRO A 143 14.89 11.25 -6.54
CA PRO A 143 15.04 12.09 -7.74
C PRO A 143 15.23 13.58 -7.43
N CYS A 144 14.75 14.05 -6.27
CA CYS A 144 14.98 15.45 -5.85
C CYS A 144 16.40 15.76 -5.38
N PHE A 145 17.26 14.78 -5.07
CA PHE A 145 18.63 15.07 -4.60
C PHE A 145 19.56 15.54 -5.73
N GLY A 146 19.21 15.28 -6.99
CA GLY A 146 19.93 15.80 -8.16
C GLY A 146 19.35 17.09 -8.74
N CYS A 147 18.31 17.67 -8.13
CA CYS A 147 17.78 18.96 -8.57
C CYS A 147 18.68 20.09 -8.07
N GLU A 148 19.24 20.86 -9.00
CA GLU A 148 19.83 22.17 -8.69
C GLU A 148 18.71 23.21 -8.58
N ASP A 149 18.68 23.95 -7.47
CA ASP A 149 17.79 25.09 -7.27
C ASP A 149 18.24 26.23 -8.19
N THR A 150 17.79 26.25 -9.45
CA THR A 150 18.09 27.35 -10.40
C THR A 150 16.82 28.00 -10.91
#